data_AF-A0A2A9GEK5-F1
#
_entry.id   AF-A0A2A9GEK5-F1
#
_cell.length_a   1.000
_cell.length_b   1.000
_cell.length_c   1.000
_cell.angle_alpha   90.00
_cell.angle_beta   90.00
_cell.angle_gamma   90.00
#
_symmetry.space_group_name_H-M   'P 1'
#
loop_
_entity.id
_entity.type
_entity.pdbx_description
1 polymer ?
#
loop_
_entity_poly.entity_id
_entity_poly.type
_entity_poly.pdbx_seq_one_letter_code
_entity_poly.pdbx_strand_id
1 'polypeptide(L)'
;MADETPSRFRKRMQARRDIAAEGPVLTDEDDANLAAFEANIDATLDLLHEEIAAVEAGHLDRVTELYDRKADLLKRIELKIPVIEPFLEASEDAAPALREKLRQLKTAVQDNSVLLSRMSEATRDIVREIEKIRNRHSLDGLYGKSGKPVTGQDGPQMHIDREF
;
A
#
# COMPACT_ATOMS: atom_id res chain seq x y z
N MET A 1 -28.24 61.43 17.12
CA MET A 1 -27.24 60.38 16.83
C MET A 1 -27.17 59.50 18.08
N ALA A 2 -27.83 58.34 18.05
CA ALA A 2 -27.87 57.42 19.18
C ALA A 2 -26.69 56.44 19.04
N ASP A 3 -25.79 56.47 20.01
CA ASP A 3 -24.59 55.64 20.06
C ASP A 3 -24.99 54.24 20.57
N GLU A 4 -25.20 53.30 19.65
CA GLU A 4 -25.56 51.91 19.97
C GLU A 4 -24.37 51.22 20.66
N THR A 5 -24.32 51.33 21.99
CA THR A 5 -23.33 50.62 22.79
C THR A 5 -23.55 49.11 22.63
N PRO A 6 -22.58 48.35 22.09
CA PRO A 6 -22.80 46.94 21.78
C PRO A 6 -23.08 46.14 23.05
N SER A 7 -24.20 45.39 23.02
CA SER A 7 -24.66 44.53 24.11
C SER A 7 -23.53 43.64 24.64
N ARG A 8 -23.42 43.56 25.97
CA ARG A 8 -22.42 42.73 26.69
C ARG A 8 -22.41 41.28 26.22
N PHE A 9 -23.53 40.77 25.74
CA PHE A 9 -23.65 39.44 25.15
C PHE A 9 -22.89 39.31 23.82
N ARG A 10 -22.97 40.31 22.94
CA ARG A 10 -22.18 40.36 21.69
C ARG A 10 -20.70 40.45 21.98
N LYS A 11 -20.28 41.27 22.95
CA LYS A 11 -18.86 41.33 23.40
C LYS A 11 -18.35 39.98 23.91
N ARG A 12 -19.16 39.23 24.67
CA ARG A 12 -18.79 37.87 25.14
C ARG A 12 -18.74 36.84 24.02
N MET A 13 -19.66 36.90 23.05
CA MET A 13 -19.63 36.03 21.88
C MET A 13 -18.44 36.33 20.98
N GLN A 14 -18.09 37.61 20.81
CA GLN A 14 -16.93 38.03 20.03
C GLN A 14 -15.63 37.62 20.72
N ALA A 15 -15.48 37.84 22.03
CA ALA A 15 -14.32 37.34 22.79
C ALA A 15 -14.18 35.81 22.75
N ARG A 16 -15.29 35.05 22.77
CA ARG A 16 -15.25 33.59 22.56
C ARG A 16 -14.83 33.20 21.15
N ARG A 17 -15.20 34.01 20.16
CA ARG A 17 -14.85 33.81 18.75
C ARG A 17 -13.39 34.19 18.49
N ASP A 18 -12.87 35.21 19.18
CA ASP A 18 -11.47 35.64 19.11
C ASP A 18 -10.56 34.60 19.79
N ILE A 19 -10.96 34.06 20.96
CA ILE A 19 -10.25 32.94 21.62
C ILE A 19 -10.30 31.66 20.77
N ALA A 20 -11.40 31.42 20.04
CA ALA A 20 -11.50 30.29 19.11
C ALA A 20 -10.79 30.54 17.77
N ALA A 21 -10.57 31.81 17.39
CA ALA A 21 -9.89 32.22 16.16
C ALA A 21 -8.37 32.31 16.34
N GLU A 22 -7.88 32.48 17.57
CA GLU A 22 -6.44 32.43 17.87
C GLU A 22 -5.85 31.01 17.80
N GLY A 23 -6.68 29.97 17.67
CA GLY A 23 -6.23 28.58 17.62
C GLY A 23 -5.52 28.15 18.92
N PRO A 24 -5.18 26.86 19.08
CA PRO A 24 -4.22 26.47 20.10
C PRO A 24 -2.90 27.20 19.82
N VAL A 25 -2.44 28.01 20.77
CA VAL A 25 -1.10 28.61 20.69
C VAL A 25 -0.11 27.45 20.67
N LEU A 26 0.50 27.19 19.50
CA LEU A 26 1.53 26.17 19.35
C LEU A 26 2.63 26.45 20.37
N THR A 27 2.89 25.46 21.21
CA THR A 27 4.04 25.51 22.10
C THR A 27 5.30 25.13 21.31
N ASP A 28 6.48 25.55 21.78
CA ASP A 28 7.76 25.12 21.16
C ASP A 28 7.88 23.58 21.09
N GLU A 29 7.21 22.86 22.00
CA GLU A 29 7.14 21.40 22.02
C GLU A 29 6.24 20.86 20.90
N ASP A 30 5.13 21.52 20.58
CA ASP A 30 4.24 21.16 19.47
C ASP A 30 4.92 21.35 18.12
N ASP A 31 5.64 22.47 17.94
CA ASP A 31 6.44 22.73 16.74
C ASP A 31 7.51 21.65 16.53
N ALA A 32 8.22 21.26 17.60
CA ALA A 32 9.20 20.19 17.55
C ALA A 32 8.56 18.81 17.24
N ASN A 33 7.38 18.55 17.79
CA ASN A 33 6.63 17.32 17.52
C ASN A 33 6.16 17.25 16.06
N LEU A 34 5.67 18.36 15.52
CA LEU A 34 5.24 18.48 14.12
C LEU A 34 6.42 18.27 13.17
N ALA A 35 7.55 18.94 13.42
CA ALA A 35 8.76 18.79 12.61
C ALA A 35 9.29 17.35 12.65
N ALA A 36 9.30 16.71 13.82
CA ALA A 36 9.71 15.31 13.96
C ALA A 36 8.76 14.35 13.23
N PHE A 37 7.45 14.64 13.26
CA PHE A 37 6.46 13.85 12.52
C PHE A 37 6.68 14.00 11.01
N GLU A 38 6.82 15.21 10.50
CA GLU A 38 7.12 15.48 9.09
C GLU A 38 8.39 14.77 8.63
N ALA A 39 9.46 14.81 9.42
CA ALA A 39 10.70 14.10 9.12
C ALA A 39 10.52 12.58 9.03
N ASN A 40 9.66 11.98 9.87
CA ASN A 40 9.34 10.56 9.79
C ASN A 40 8.52 10.23 8.53
N ILE A 41 7.61 11.12 8.11
CA ILE A 41 6.84 10.97 6.87
C ILE A 41 7.79 11.02 5.67
N ASP A 42 8.71 11.98 5.62
CA ASP A 42 9.69 12.11 4.54
C ASP A 42 10.61 10.88 4.46
N ALA A 43 11.12 10.42 5.61
CA ALA A 43 11.91 9.19 5.64
C ALA A 43 11.13 7.95 5.17
N THR A 44 9.82 7.91 5.42
CA THR A 44 8.95 6.83 4.96
C THR A 44 8.70 6.90 3.45
N LEU A 45 8.51 8.10 2.91
CA LEU A 45 8.39 8.34 1.47
C LEU A 45 9.66 7.88 0.74
N ASP A 46 10.83 8.31 1.22
CA ASP A 46 12.12 7.90 0.64
C ASP A 46 12.29 6.38 0.68
N LEU A 47 11.94 5.74 1.79
CA LEU A 47 12.00 4.29 1.93
C LEU A 47 11.05 3.56 0.95
N LEU A 48 9.83 4.08 0.76
CA LEU A 48 8.86 3.49 -0.17
C LEU A 48 9.29 3.67 -1.62
N HIS A 49 9.88 4.81 -1.98
CA HIS A 49 10.46 5.00 -3.31
C HIS A 49 11.65 4.06 -3.54
N GLU A 50 12.50 3.85 -2.54
CA GLU A 50 13.57 2.86 -2.57
C GLU A 50 13.01 1.44 -2.79
N GLU A 51 11.96 1.07 -2.06
CA GLU A 51 11.28 -0.22 -2.18
C GLU A 51 10.67 -0.41 -3.57
N ILE A 52 9.92 0.57 -4.08
CA ILE A 52 9.32 0.53 -5.43
C ILE A 52 10.40 0.34 -6.49
N ALA A 53 11.49 1.14 -6.45
CA ALA A 53 12.57 1.04 -7.42
C ALA A 53 13.26 -0.34 -7.38
N ALA A 54 13.47 -0.90 -6.19
CA ALA A 54 14.02 -2.24 -6.04
C ALA A 54 13.10 -3.31 -6.63
N VAL A 55 11.79 -3.20 -6.37
CA VAL A 55 10.79 -4.13 -6.90
C VAL A 55 10.72 -4.06 -8.43
N GLU A 56 10.71 -2.86 -9.01
CA GLU A 56 10.74 -2.65 -10.47
C GLU A 56 12.00 -3.22 -11.13
N ALA A 57 13.14 -3.15 -10.44
CA ALA A 57 14.40 -3.74 -10.88
C ALA A 57 14.50 -5.27 -10.64
N GLY A 58 13.52 -5.87 -9.96
CA GLY A 58 13.50 -7.31 -9.64
C GLY A 58 14.34 -7.70 -8.43
N HIS A 59 14.80 -6.75 -7.62
CA HIS A 59 15.59 -6.95 -6.41
C HIS A 59 14.70 -7.18 -5.17
N LEU A 60 14.06 -8.35 -5.11
CA LEU A 60 13.16 -8.72 -3.99
C LEU A 60 13.88 -9.01 -2.66
N ASP A 61 15.16 -9.38 -2.73
CA ASP A 61 16.05 -9.46 -1.58
C ASP A 61 16.13 -8.12 -0.86
N ARG A 62 16.27 -7.02 -1.61
CA ARG A 62 16.31 -5.67 -1.04
C ARG A 62 15.03 -5.32 -0.29
N VAL A 63 13.85 -5.72 -0.80
CA VAL A 63 12.56 -5.49 -0.12
C VAL A 63 12.55 -6.08 1.29
N THR A 64 13.17 -7.25 1.46
CA THR A 64 13.26 -7.92 2.77
C THR A 64 14.16 -7.15 3.73
N GLU A 65 15.28 -6.60 3.24
CA GLU A 65 16.20 -5.78 4.05
C GLU A 65 15.58 -4.45 4.50
N LEU A 66 14.60 -3.92 3.76
CA LEU A 66 13.90 -2.69 4.11
C LEU A 66 12.80 -2.89 5.16
N TYR A 67 12.44 -4.13 5.48
CA TYR A 67 11.32 -4.45 6.36
C TYR A 67 11.48 -3.86 7.77
N ASP A 68 12.64 -4.08 8.41
CA ASP A 68 12.88 -3.59 9.78
C ASP A 68 12.84 -2.06 9.84
N ARG A 69 13.41 -1.39 8.83
CA ARG A 69 13.38 0.08 8.70
C ARG A 69 11.93 0.59 8.58
N LYS A 70 11.09 -0.11 7.82
CA LYS A 70 9.67 0.23 7.63
C LYS A 70 8.88 0.06 8.93
N ALA A 71 9.11 -1.02 9.66
CA ALA A 71 8.48 -1.26 10.96
C ALA A 71 8.86 -0.19 11.99
N ASP A 72 10.14 0.20 12.02
CA ASP A 72 10.62 1.26 12.92
C ASP A 72 10.00 2.63 12.61
N LEU A 73 9.90 3.00 11.32
CA LEU A 73 9.26 4.25 10.90
C LEU A 73 7.77 4.26 11.21
N LEU A 74 7.07 3.16 10.94
CA LEU A 74 5.65 3.02 11.29
C LEU A 74 5.43 3.25 12.79
N LYS A 75 6.25 2.60 13.63
CA LYS A 75 6.16 2.77 15.08
C LYS A 75 6.39 4.21 15.52
N ARG A 76 7.35 4.92 14.92
CA ARG A 76 7.61 6.35 15.23
C ARG A 76 6.44 7.24 14.83
N ILE A 77 5.83 6.97 13.67
CA ILE A 77 4.64 7.68 13.20
C ILE A 77 3.48 7.44 14.18
N GLU A 78 3.17 6.17 14.50
CA GLU A 78 2.08 5.79 15.40
C GLU A 78 2.18 6.46 16.78
N LEU A 79 3.39 6.52 17.36
CA LEU A 79 3.62 7.15 18.65
C LEU A 79 3.33 8.66 18.65
N LYS A 80 3.42 9.32 17.49
CA LYS A 80 3.23 10.76 17.34
C LYS A 80 1.82 11.13 16.86
N ILE A 81 1.03 10.19 16.33
CA ILE A 81 -0.34 10.44 15.86
C ILE A 81 -1.20 11.17 16.91
N PRO A 82 -1.28 10.75 18.19
CA PRO A 82 -2.16 11.40 19.16
C PRO A 82 -1.82 12.87 19.43
N VAL A 83 -0.56 13.24 19.24
CA VAL A 83 -0.08 14.62 19.40
C VAL A 83 -0.39 15.45 18.16
N ILE A 84 -0.33 14.84 16.97
CA ILE A 84 -0.51 15.52 15.69
C ILE A 84 -1.99 15.62 15.27
N GLU A 85 -2.82 14.67 15.69
CA GLU A 85 -4.25 14.58 15.32
C GLU A 85 -5.04 15.88 15.58
N PRO A 86 -4.90 16.58 16.73
CA PRO A 86 -5.57 17.86 16.95
C PRO A 86 -5.21 18.93 15.89
N PHE A 87 -3.96 18.95 15.41
CA PHE A 87 -3.51 19.89 14.38
C PHE A 87 -4.04 19.53 12.99
N LEU A 88 -4.23 18.23 12.73
CA LEU A 88 -4.88 17.74 11.51
C LEU A 88 -6.39 17.98 11.52
N GLU A 89 -7.01 18.19 12.67
CA GLU A 89 -8.43 18.51 12.82
C GLU A 89 -8.71 20.03 12.84
N ALA A 90 -7.73 20.85 13.22
CA ALA A 90 -7.86 22.30 13.51
C ALA A 90 -8.06 23.22 12.27
N SER A 91 -8.76 22.76 11.22
CA SER A 91 -9.00 23.37 9.89
C SER A 91 -8.09 22.85 8.77
N GLU A 92 -8.60 22.89 7.53
CA GLU A 92 -7.85 22.41 6.35
C GLU A 92 -6.60 23.26 6.07
N ASP A 93 -6.63 24.55 6.42
CA ASP A 93 -5.58 25.53 6.11
C ASP A 93 -4.43 25.57 7.13
N ALA A 94 -4.54 24.88 8.27
CA ALA A 94 -3.54 24.95 9.34
C ALA A 94 -2.19 24.28 8.99
N ALA A 95 -2.22 23.23 8.14
CA ALA A 95 -1.02 22.46 7.80
C ALA A 95 -1.07 21.90 6.35
N PRO A 96 -1.12 22.76 5.32
CA PRO A 96 -1.28 22.31 3.93
C PRO A 96 -0.11 21.43 3.45
N ALA A 97 1.13 21.72 3.88
CA ALA A 97 2.31 20.96 3.51
C ALA A 97 2.29 19.53 4.08
N LEU A 98 1.98 19.38 5.37
CA LEU A 98 1.86 18.07 6.02
C LEU A 98 0.75 17.23 5.38
N ARG A 99 -0.42 17.82 5.10
CA ARG A 99 -1.52 17.12 4.41
C ARG A 99 -1.10 16.63 3.04
N GLU A 100 -0.34 17.44 2.31
CA GLU A 100 0.18 17.05 1.00
C GLU A 100 1.16 15.87 1.10
N LYS A 101 2.09 15.90 2.06
CA LYS A 101 2.97 14.76 2.35
C LYS A 101 2.19 13.49 2.72
N LEU A 102 1.12 13.60 3.50
CA LEU A 102 0.26 12.46 3.84
C LEU A 102 -0.47 11.89 2.62
N ARG A 103 -0.90 12.74 1.66
CA ARG A 103 -1.46 12.28 0.39
C ARG A 103 -0.41 11.55 -0.45
N GLN A 104 0.79 12.10 -0.57
CA GLN A 104 1.90 11.46 -1.27
C GLN A 104 2.24 10.11 -0.64
N LEU A 105 2.29 10.03 0.69
CA LEU A 105 2.54 8.79 1.41
C LEU A 105 1.47 7.74 1.11
N LYS A 106 0.18 8.14 1.12
CA LYS A 106 -0.92 7.25 0.74
C LYS A 106 -0.74 6.72 -0.68
N THR A 107 -0.43 7.58 -1.64
CA THR A 107 -0.20 7.17 -3.03
C THR A 107 0.97 6.20 -3.14
N ALA A 108 2.12 6.51 -2.54
CA ALA A 108 3.30 5.64 -2.56
C ALA A 108 3.03 4.25 -1.95
N VAL A 109 2.27 4.18 -0.85
CA VAL A 109 1.84 2.90 -0.25
C VAL A 109 0.92 2.12 -1.19
N GLN A 110 -0.02 2.81 -1.86
CA GLN A 110 -0.93 2.18 -2.81
C GLN A 110 -0.19 1.63 -4.03
N ASP A 111 0.73 2.41 -4.61
CA ASP A 111 1.52 2.01 -5.78
C ASP A 111 2.39 0.79 -5.46
N ASN A 112 3.08 0.82 -4.31
CA ASN A 112 3.87 -0.31 -3.84
C ASN A 112 3.02 -1.59 -3.63
N SER A 113 1.83 -1.45 -3.03
CA SER A 113 0.88 -2.56 -2.85
C SER A 113 0.42 -3.17 -4.17
N VAL A 114 0.08 -2.33 -5.15
CA VAL A 114 -0.31 -2.78 -6.50
C VAL A 114 0.82 -3.54 -7.17
N LEU A 115 2.05 -3.04 -7.07
CA LEU A 115 3.23 -3.65 -7.67
C LEU A 115 3.50 -5.04 -7.07
N LEU A 116 3.52 -5.15 -5.75
CA LEU A 116 3.67 -6.42 -5.04
C LEU A 116 2.54 -7.41 -5.37
N SER A 117 1.30 -6.95 -5.49
CA SER A 117 0.16 -7.79 -5.88
C SER A 117 0.34 -8.38 -7.28
N ARG A 118 0.73 -7.56 -8.26
CA ARG A 118 0.99 -8.00 -9.64
C ARG A 118 2.09 -9.05 -9.70
N MET A 119 3.15 -8.89 -8.91
CA MET A 119 4.21 -9.90 -8.83
C MET A 119 3.74 -11.22 -8.22
N SER A 120 2.91 -11.16 -7.18
CA SER A 120 2.31 -12.35 -6.57
C SER A 120 1.42 -13.09 -7.58
N GLU A 121 0.62 -12.35 -8.37
CA GLU A 121 -0.19 -12.91 -9.45
C GLU A 121 0.65 -13.58 -10.53
N ALA A 122 1.67 -12.90 -11.05
CA ALA A 122 2.59 -13.46 -12.05
C ALA A 122 3.25 -14.76 -11.56
N THR A 123 3.66 -14.79 -10.29
CA THR A 123 4.26 -15.98 -9.67
C THR A 123 3.26 -17.14 -9.58
N ARG A 124 1.99 -16.86 -9.24
CA ARG A 124 0.93 -17.90 -9.21
C ARG A 124 0.66 -18.47 -10.61
N ASP A 125 0.70 -17.63 -11.63
CA ASP A 125 0.49 -18.10 -13.01
C ASP A 125 1.64 -18.99 -13.49
N ILE A 126 2.89 -18.69 -13.10
CA ILE A 126 4.03 -19.60 -13.33
C ILE A 126 3.79 -20.95 -12.67
N VAL A 127 3.37 -20.97 -11.40
CA VAL A 127 3.08 -22.23 -10.68
C VAL A 127 1.98 -23.02 -11.40
N ARG A 128 0.89 -22.37 -11.79
CA ARG A 128 -0.20 -23.03 -12.55
C ARG A 128 0.29 -23.63 -13.86
N GLU A 129 1.18 -22.94 -14.56
CA GLU A 129 1.71 -23.45 -15.83
C GLU A 129 2.63 -24.66 -15.61
N ILE A 130 3.47 -24.63 -14.57
CA ILE A 130 4.28 -25.79 -14.16
C ILE A 130 3.38 -26.98 -13.83
N GLU A 131 2.27 -26.77 -13.12
CA GLU A 131 1.31 -27.83 -12.80
C GLU A 131 0.64 -28.40 -14.05
N LYS A 132 0.25 -27.56 -15.03
CA LYS A 132 -0.29 -28.04 -16.31
C LYS A 132 0.72 -28.88 -17.10
N ILE A 133 1.98 -28.43 -17.17
CA ILE A 133 3.06 -29.17 -17.82
C ILE A 133 3.23 -30.52 -17.12
N ARG A 134 3.36 -30.53 -15.79
CA ARG A 134 3.46 -31.76 -15.01
C ARG A 134 2.27 -32.68 -15.25
N ASN A 135 1.04 -32.17 -15.27
CA ASN A 135 -0.15 -32.99 -15.49
C ASN A 135 -0.24 -33.54 -16.93
N ARG A 136 0.24 -32.80 -17.93
CA ARG A 136 0.31 -33.26 -19.33
C ARG A 136 1.38 -34.34 -19.54
N HIS A 137 2.50 -34.23 -18.85
CA HIS A 137 3.62 -35.17 -18.92
C HIS A 137 3.55 -36.27 -17.85
N SER A 138 2.62 -36.16 -16.89
CA SER A 138 2.25 -37.24 -15.99
C SER A 138 1.73 -38.39 -16.84
N LEU A 139 2.15 -39.60 -16.49
CA LEU A 139 1.79 -40.84 -17.17
C LEU A 139 0.26 -41.02 -17.31
N ASP A 140 -0.57 -40.33 -16.52
CA ASP A 140 -2.04 -40.28 -16.65
C ASP A 140 -2.54 -39.81 -18.04
N GLY A 141 -1.74 -39.06 -18.81
CA GLY A 141 -2.11 -38.59 -20.15
C GLY A 141 -1.87 -39.62 -21.27
N LEU A 142 -0.93 -40.54 -21.07
CA LEU A 142 -0.61 -41.62 -22.02
C LEU A 142 -1.15 -42.96 -21.55
N TYR A 143 -1.26 -43.18 -20.24
CA TYR A 143 -1.65 -44.43 -19.58
C TYR A 143 -2.66 -44.15 -18.47
N GLY A 144 -3.79 -44.87 -18.42
CA GLY A 144 -4.73 -44.77 -17.30
C GLY A 144 -4.13 -45.30 -15.99
N LYS A 145 -4.85 -45.13 -14.87
CA LYS A 145 -4.46 -45.60 -13.51
C LYS A 145 -4.04 -47.08 -13.40
N SER A 146 -4.31 -47.89 -14.43
CA SER A 146 -3.91 -49.29 -14.58
C SER A 146 -2.60 -49.50 -15.37
N GLY A 147 -1.92 -48.44 -15.79
CA GLY A 147 -0.72 -48.51 -16.64
C GLY A 147 -1.00 -48.90 -18.10
N LYS A 148 -2.25 -48.79 -18.57
CA LYS A 148 -2.66 -49.11 -19.96
C LYS A 148 -2.87 -47.85 -20.79
N PRO A 149 -2.44 -47.82 -22.07
CA PRO A 149 -2.50 -46.60 -22.86
C PRO A 149 -3.94 -46.10 -23.05
N VAL A 150 -4.18 -44.79 -22.89
CA VAL A 150 -5.53 -44.18 -22.97
C VAL A 150 -6.02 -44.05 -24.41
N THR A 151 -5.11 -44.06 -25.39
CA THR A 151 -5.47 -44.12 -26.81
C THR A 151 -5.92 -45.53 -27.16
N GLY A 152 -7.19 -45.81 -26.93
CA GLY A 152 -7.94 -46.75 -27.75
C GLY A 152 -8.02 -46.22 -29.18
N GLN A 153 -6.93 -46.32 -29.94
CA GLN A 153 -7.07 -46.45 -31.38
C GLN A 153 -7.30 -47.93 -31.66
N ASP A 154 -8.55 -48.36 -31.48
CA ASP A 154 -9.15 -49.33 -32.39
C ASP A 154 -9.29 -48.63 -33.76
N GLY A 155 -8.15 -48.35 -34.40
CA GLY A 155 -8.14 -48.09 -35.83
C GLY A 155 -8.64 -49.36 -36.53
N PRO A 156 -9.50 -49.26 -37.56
CA PRO A 156 -9.96 -50.45 -38.26
C PRO A 156 -8.74 -51.25 -38.70
N GLN A 157 -8.66 -52.51 -38.26
CA GLN A 157 -7.62 -53.44 -38.70
C GLN A 157 -7.67 -53.52 -40.23
N MET A 158 -6.79 -52.80 -40.91
CA MET A 158 -6.56 -53.00 -42.33
C MET A 158 -5.83 -54.34 -42.48
N HIS A 159 -6.62 -55.39 -42.69
CA HIS A 159 -6.13 -56.63 -43.25
C HIS A 159 -5.65 -56.33 -44.67
N ILE A 160 -4.33 -56.27 -44.84
CA ILE A 160 -3.69 -56.27 -46.15
C ILE A 160 -3.53 -57.74 -46.52
N ASP A 161 -4.52 -58.29 -47.21
CA ASP A 161 -4.35 -59.56 -47.92
C ASP A 161 -3.32 -59.32 -49.03
N ARG A 162 -2.17 -59.98 -48.91
CA ARG A 162 -1.14 -60.03 -49.94
C ARG A 162 -1.27 -61.37 -50.65
N GLU A 163 -1.94 -61.36 -51.79
CA GLU A 163 -1.70 -62.36 -52.83
C GLU A 163 -0.52 -61.91 -53.71
N PHE A 164 0.16 -62.91 -54.27
CA PHE A 164 1.37 -62.93 -55.13
C PHE A 164 2.72 -63.11 -54.43
#